data_AF-A0A132NHY6-F1
#
_entry.id   AF-A0A132NHY6-F1
#
_cell.length_a   1.000
_cell.length_b   1.000
_cell.length_c   1.000
_cell.angle_alpha   90.00
_cell.angle_beta   90.00
_cell.angle_gamma   90.00
#
_symmetry.space_group_name_H-M   'P 1'
#
loop_
_entity.id
_entity.type
_entity.pdbx_description
1 polymer ?
#
loop_
_entity_poly.entity_id
_entity_poly.type
_entity_poly.pdbx_seq_one_letter_code
_entity_poly.pdbx_strand_id
1 'polypeptide(L)'
;MAETQWLTTAQVAAMLGVSEQRARQLAKRLGAIRTSDRLLIWPRDAVEREVQRRRTGAPRIEPEQTRKVRAADESLHEIADTLKGILTTLEALRRAVERGKDAEDDGDGQGR
;
A
#
# COMPACT_ATOMS: atom_id res chain seq x y z
N MET A 1 -23.93 33.62 -7.97
CA MET A 1 -22.63 32.94 -8.03
C MET A 1 -22.11 32.91 -6.60
N ALA A 2 -21.88 31.74 -6.00
CA ALA A 2 -21.38 31.68 -4.62
C ALA A 2 -19.94 32.24 -4.59
N GLU A 3 -19.68 33.24 -3.75
CA GLU A 3 -18.32 33.72 -3.53
C GLU A 3 -17.47 32.57 -3.00
N THR A 4 -16.42 32.21 -3.74
CA THR A 4 -15.47 31.21 -3.26
C THR A 4 -14.70 31.82 -2.10
N GLN A 5 -15.11 31.50 -0.88
CA GLN A 5 -14.43 31.94 0.31
C GLN A 5 -13.12 31.15 0.47
N TRP A 6 -12.02 31.86 0.68
CA TRP A 6 -10.69 31.27 0.82
C TRP A 6 -10.32 31.14 2.30
N LEU A 7 -9.71 30.01 2.67
CA LEU A 7 -9.26 29.69 4.02
C LEU A 7 -7.73 29.65 4.09
N THR A 8 -7.18 30.04 5.24
CA THR A 8 -5.77 29.88 5.56
C THR A 8 -5.46 28.45 5.99
N THR A 9 -4.17 28.08 5.98
CA THR A 9 -3.74 26.75 6.43
C THR A 9 -4.11 26.49 7.90
N ALA A 10 -4.03 27.50 8.76
CA ALA A 10 -4.45 27.39 10.17
C ALA A 10 -5.95 27.12 10.31
N GLN A 11 -6.79 27.80 9.52
CA GLN A 11 -8.23 27.57 9.51
C GLN A 11 -8.57 26.16 9.02
N VAL A 12 -7.91 25.68 7.96
CA VAL A 12 -8.08 24.32 7.45
C VAL A 12 -7.66 23.28 8.48
N ALA A 13 -6.53 23.48 9.15
CA ALA A 13 -6.05 22.60 10.21
C ALA A 13 -7.07 22.47 11.36
N ALA A 14 -7.61 23.61 11.82
CA ALA A 14 -8.65 23.65 12.84
C ALA A 14 -9.94 22.94 12.39
N MET A 15 -10.41 23.20 11.16
CA MET A 15 -11.63 22.57 10.63
C MET A 15 -11.50 21.05 10.49
N LEU A 16 -10.32 20.57 10.10
CA LEU A 16 -10.04 19.14 9.91
C LEU A 16 -9.60 18.41 11.19
N GLY A 17 -9.33 19.15 12.28
CA GLY A 17 -8.81 18.59 13.53
C GLY A 17 -7.42 17.98 13.39
N VAL A 18 -6.53 18.62 12.61
CA VAL A 18 -5.17 18.12 12.34
C VAL A 18 -4.11 19.21 12.54
N SER A 19 -2.83 18.85 12.58
CA SER A 19 -1.73 19.84 12.60
C SER A 19 -1.62 20.60 11.27
N GLU A 20 -1.07 21.81 11.29
CA GLU A 20 -0.82 22.59 10.06
C GLU A 20 0.12 21.87 9.09
N GLN A 21 1.11 21.14 9.59
CA GLN A 21 1.99 20.32 8.74
C GLN A 21 1.20 19.26 7.98
N ARG A 22 0.27 18.58 8.67
CA ARG A 22 -0.62 17.60 8.04
C ARG A 22 -1.59 18.28 7.07
N ALA A 23 -2.09 19.47 7.38
CA ALA A 23 -2.89 20.26 6.45
C ALA A 23 -2.09 20.58 5.19
N ARG A 24 -0.83 21.03 5.27
CA ARG A 24 0.02 21.29 4.09
C ARG A 24 0.21 20.07 3.19
N GLN A 25 0.30 18.87 3.75
CA GLN A 25 0.37 17.62 2.96
C GLN A 25 -0.90 17.37 2.12
N LEU A 26 -2.04 17.93 2.53
CA LEU A 26 -3.32 17.81 1.81
C LEU A 26 -3.50 18.89 0.73
N ALA A 27 -2.55 19.81 0.56
CA ALA A 27 -2.65 21.00 -0.31
C ALA A 27 -3.05 20.65 -1.73
N LYS A 28 -2.31 19.73 -2.34
CA LYS A 28 -2.61 19.26 -3.70
C LYS A 28 -3.97 18.57 -3.80
N ARG A 29 -4.39 17.85 -2.75
CA ARG A 29 -5.62 17.04 -2.76
C ARG A 29 -6.88 17.88 -2.63
N LEU A 30 -6.86 18.96 -1.84
CA LEU A 30 -8.03 19.83 -1.66
C LEU A 30 -7.96 21.12 -2.51
N GLY A 31 -7.02 21.20 -3.46
CA GLY A 31 -6.94 22.31 -4.41
C GLY A 31 -6.43 23.62 -3.80
N ALA A 32 -5.51 23.56 -2.83
CA ALA A 32 -4.87 24.75 -2.31
C ALA A 32 -4.04 25.45 -3.40
N ILE A 33 -4.11 26.77 -3.43
CA ILE A 33 -3.31 27.60 -4.33
C ILE A 33 -2.27 28.34 -3.50
N ARG A 34 -1.08 28.51 -4.07
CA ARG A 34 -0.03 29.31 -3.47
C ARG A 34 -0.17 30.76 -3.95
N THR A 35 -0.26 31.70 -3.02
CA THR A 35 -0.28 33.14 -3.33
C THR A 35 1.13 33.63 -3.70
N SER A 36 1.22 34.87 -4.22
CA SER A 36 2.48 35.58 -4.45
C SER A 36 3.37 35.60 -3.21
N ASP A 37 2.75 35.72 -2.03
CA ASP A 37 3.43 35.82 -0.73
C ASP A 37 3.80 34.45 -0.16
N ARG A 38 3.76 33.40 -1.00
CA ARG A 38 4.07 32.00 -0.66
C ARG A 38 3.14 31.38 0.37
N LEU A 39 1.99 31.99 0.67
CA LEU A 39 0.97 31.44 1.56
C LEU A 39 0.08 30.45 0.80
N LEU A 40 -0.44 29.46 1.52
CA LEU A 40 -1.43 28.52 0.98
C LEU A 40 -2.83 28.99 1.35
N ILE A 41 -3.64 29.26 0.33
CA ILE A 41 -5.07 29.54 0.45
C ILE A 41 -5.88 28.39 -0.12
N TRP A 42 -7.01 28.10 0.52
CA TRP A 42 -7.79 26.90 0.28
C TRP A 42 -9.23 27.25 -0.03
N PRO A 43 -9.86 26.65 -1.05
CA PRO A 43 -11.28 26.88 -1.29
C PRO A 43 -12.12 26.24 -0.17
N ARG A 44 -12.94 27.04 0.53
CA ARG A 44 -13.77 26.61 1.66
C ARG A 44 -14.59 25.37 1.30
N ASP A 45 -15.27 25.37 0.16
CA ASP A 45 -16.14 24.27 -0.28
C ASP A 45 -15.40 22.91 -0.34
N ALA A 46 -14.14 22.91 -0.79
CA ALA A 46 -13.35 21.69 -0.88
C ALA A 46 -12.98 21.15 0.51
N VAL A 47 -12.67 22.07 1.44
CA VAL A 47 -12.33 21.73 2.83
C VAL A 47 -13.58 21.25 3.56
N GLU A 48 -14.74 21.90 3.38
CA GLU A 48 -16.01 21.48 3.97
C GLU A 48 -16.44 20.10 3.47
N ARG A 49 -16.31 19.83 2.16
CA ARG A 49 -16.55 18.48 1.62
C ARG A 49 -15.66 17.43 2.28
N GLU A 50 -14.39 17.74 2.54
CA GLU A 50 -13.48 16.84 3.25
C GLU A 50 -13.86 16.67 4.74
N VAL A 51 -14.25 17.75 5.42
CA VAL A 51 -14.76 17.69 6.80
C VAL A 51 -15.99 16.79 6.85
N GLN A 52 -16.94 16.96 5.93
CA GLN A 52 -18.13 16.12 5.87
C GLN A 52 -17.78 14.67 5.58
N ARG A 53 -16.90 14.39 4.60
CA ARG A 53 -16.41 13.02 4.33
C ARG A 53 -15.82 12.34 5.56
N ARG A 54 -15.07 13.08 6.39
CA ARG A 54 -14.49 12.56 7.64
C ARG A 54 -15.54 12.34 8.73
N ARG A 55 -16.49 13.27 8.87
CA ARG A 55 -17.57 13.20 9.87
C ARG A 55 -18.57 12.10 9.58
N THR A 56 -18.94 11.90 8.32
CA THR A 56 -19.91 10.87 7.93
C THR A 56 -19.32 9.46 7.96
N GLY A 57 -18.06 9.30 8.41
CA GLY A 57 -17.38 8.00 8.45
C GLY A 57 -17.50 7.26 7.12
N ALA A 58 -17.52 7.99 6.00
CA ALA A 58 -17.72 7.37 4.70
C ALA A 58 -16.57 6.38 4.55
N PRO A 59 -16.85 5.06 4.50
CA PRO A 59 -15.80 4.09 4.28
C PRO A 59 -15.08 4.55 3.03
N ARG A 60 -13.77 4.33 2.98
CA ARG A 60 -13.09 4.24 1.68
C ARG A 60 -13.98 3.31 0.85
N ILE A 61 -14.78 3.87 -0.05
CA ILE A 61 -15.30 3.11 -1.18
C ILE A 61 -14.02 2.90 -1.99
N GLU A 62 -13.24 1.90 -1.58
CA GLU A 62 -12.27 1.29 -2.48
C GLU A 62 -13.13 0.92 -3.69
N PRO A 63 -12.83 1.48 -4.88
CA PRO A 63 -13.49 1.05 -6.11
C PRO A 63 -13.52 -0.48 -6.10
N GLU A 64 -14.62 -1.14 -6.49
CA GLU A 64 -14.65 -2.61 -6.55
C GLU A 64 -13.44 -3.20 -7.29
N GLN A 65 -12.88 -2.43 -8.24
CA GLN A 65 -11.60 -2.73 -8.90
C GLN A 65 -10.42 -2.86 -7.92
N THR A 66 -10.28 -2.00 -6.91
CA THR A 66 -9.20 -2.08 -5.90
C THR A 66 -9.38 -3.28 -4.97
N ARG A 67 -10.63 -3.65 -4.63
CA ARG A 67 -10.90 -4.85 -3.81
C ARG A 67 -10.57 -6.13 -4.57
N LYS A 68 -10.88 -6.18 -5.87
CA LYS A 68 -10.51 -7.29 -6.77
C LYS A 68 -8.99 -7.37 -6.97
N VAL A 69 -8.31 -6.23 -7.09
CA VAL A 69 -6.84 -6.19 -7.22
C VAL A 69 -6.15 -6.65 -5.93
N ARG A 70 -6.63 -6.23 -4.74
CA ARG A 70 -6.05 -6.69 -3.46
C ARG A 70 -6.28 -8.19 -3.23
N ALA A 71 -7.48 -8.71 -3.55
CA ALA A 71 -7.75 -10.14 -3.48
C ALA A 71 -6.87 -10.94 -4.46
N ALA A 72 -6.65 -10.42 -5.67
CA ALA A 72 -5.74 -11.03 -6.62
C ALA A 72 -4.28 -10.98 -6.14
N ASP A 73 -3.85 -9.90 -5.50
CA ASP A 73 -2.50 -9.72 -4.95
C ASP A 73 -2.22 -10.67 -3.76
N GLU A 74 -3.20 -10.87 -2.89
CA GLU A 74 -3.15 -11.86 -1.80
C GLU A 74 -3.09 -13.30 -2.37
N SER A 75 -3.93 -13.63 -3.36
CA SER A 75 -3.86 -14.94 -4.03
C SER A 75 -2.53 -15.17 -4.75
N LEU A 76 -1.93 -14.13 -5.35
CA LEU A 76 -0.61 -14.24 -5.98
C LEU A 76 0.50 -14.45 -4.95
N HIS A 77 0.40 -13.84 -3.76
CA HIS A 77 1.33 -14.09 -2.65
C HIS A 77 1.23 -15.54 -2.14
N GLU A 78 0.02 -16.06 -1.94
CA GLU A 78 -0.19 -17.45 -1.51
C GLU A 78 0.36 -18.45 -2.54
N ILE A 79 0.15 -18.18 -3.84
CA ILE A 79 0.74 -18.99 -4.92
C ILE A 79 2.27 -18.92 -4.87
N ALA A 80 2.84 -17.73 -4.70
CA ALA A 80 4.29 -17.55 -4.64
C ALA A 80 4.93 -18.30 -3.45
N ASP A 81 4.29 -18.26 -2.28
CA ASP A 81 4.77 -18.98 -1.09
C ASP A 81 4.61 -20.49 -1.24
N THR A 82 3.53 -20.96 -1.86
CA THR A 82 3.35 -22.37 -2.22
C THR A 82 4.45 -22.84 -3.18
N LEU A 83 4.76 -22.06 -4.21
CA LEU A 83 5.83 -22.37 -5.17
C LEU A 83 7.21 -22.41 -4.51
N LYS A 84 7.51 -21.49 -3.58
CA LYS A 84 8.75 -21.55 -2.79
C LYS A 84 8.83 -22.81 -1.95
N GLY A 85 7.72 -23.21 -1.32
CA GLY A 85 7.62 -24.45 -0.55
C GLY A 85 7.95 -25.67 -1.43
N ILE A 86 7.30 -25.77 -2.59
CA ILE A 86 7.54 -26.84 -3.56
C ILE A 86 9.00 -26.88 -4.01
N LEU A 87 9.59 -25.73 -4.38
CA LEU A 87 10.99 -25.65 -4.78
C LEU A 87 11.94 -26.14 -3.68
N THR A 88 11.69 -25.73 -2.43
CA THR A 88 12.47 -26.19 -1.28
C THR A 88 12.39 -27.71 -1.10
N THR A 89 11.19 -28.28 -1.24
CA THR A 89 10.98 -29.73 -1.16
C THR A 89 11.68 -30.47 -2.29
N LEU A 90 11.61 -29.96 -3.53
CA LEU A 90 12.27 -30.57 -4.68
C LEU A 90 13.80 -30.52 -4.56
N GLU A 91 14.36 -29.43 -4.03
CA GLU A 91 15.80 -29.34 -3.75
C GLU A 91 16.23 -30.32 -2.66
N ALA A 92 15.44 -30.49 -1.61
CA ALA A 92 15.71 -31.46 -0.55
C ALA A 92 15.68 -32.90 -1.08
N LEU A 93 14.71 -33.22 -1.94
CA LEU A 93 14.63 -34.53 -2.61
C LEU A 93 15.81 -34.74 -3.56
N ARG A 94 16.19 -33.73 -4.36
CA ARG A 94 17.36 -33.81 -5.25
C ARG A 94 18.63 -34.13 -4.46
N ARG A 95 18.88 -33.43 -3.36
CA ARG A 95 20.03 -33.68 -2.47
C ARG A 95 19.97 -35.04 -1.79
N ALA A 96 18.80 -35.58 -1.52
CA ALA A 96 18.65 -36.92 -0.97
C ALA A 96 18.98 -37.99 -2.02
N VAL A 97 18.55 -37.79 -3.27
CA VAL A 97 18.88 -38.67 -4.40
C VAL A 97 20.36 -38.60 -4.75
N GLU A 98 20.96 -37.41 -4.79
CA GLU A 98 22.41 -37.23 -5.01
C GLU A 98 23.22 -38.00 -3.95
N ARG A 99 22.92 -37.79 -2.66
CA ARG A 99 23.58 -38.55 -1.57
C ARG A 99 23.33 -40.06 -1.61
N GLY A 100 22.16 -40.49 -2.08
CA GLY A 100 21.86 -41.91 -2.23
C GLY A 100 22.66 -42.56 -3.35
N LYS A 101 22.93 -41.83 -4.45
CA LYS A 101 23.79 -42.28 -5.55
C LYS A 101 25.26 -42.32 -5.15
N ASP A 102 25.74 -41.30 -4.45
CA ASP A 102 27.13 -41.25 -3.96
C ASP A 102 27.43 -42.44 -3.01
N ALA A 103 26.44 -42.88 -2.22
CA ALA A 103 26.56 -44.04 -1.34
C ALA A 103 26.53 -45.40 -2.06
N GLU A 104 25.95 -45.48 -3.26
CA GLU A 104 25.97 -46.68 -4.10
C GLU A 104 27.29 -46.80 -4.90
N ASP A 105 27.86 -45.68 -5.36
CA ASP A 105 29.15 -45.65 -6.07
C ASP A 105 30.36 -45.99 -5.16
N ASP A 106 30.28 -45.70 -3.86
CA ASP A 106 31.30 -46.08 -2.86
C ASP A 106 31.21 -47.56 -2.42
N GLY A 107 30.12 -48.26 -2.78
CA GLY A 107 29.84 -49.64 -2.36
C GLY A 107 30.48 -50.73 -3.22
N ASP A 108 30.88 -50.43 -4.46
CA ASP A 108 31.44 -51.41 -5.40
C ASP A 108 32.97 -51.59 -5.30
N GLY A 109 33.59 -50.98 -4.29
CA GLY A 109 35.04 -50.88 -4.16
C GLY A 109 35.73 -51.85 -3.20
N GLN A 110 35.06 -52.83 -2.58
CA GLN A 110 35.74 -53.81 -1.69
C GLN A 110 35.25 -55.24 -1.90
N GLY A 111 35.47 -55.74 -3.12
CA GLY A 111 35.58 -57.16 -3.41
C GLY A 111 37.02 -57.53 -3.75
N ARG A 112 37.85 -57.83 -2.73
CA ARG A 112 38.86 -58.91 -2.66
C ARG A 112 39.83 -58.72 -1.50
#